data_AF-A0A087S6V5-F1
#
_entry.id   AF-A0A087S6V5-F1
#
_cell.length_a   1.000
_cell.length_b   1.000
_cell.length_c   1.000
_cell.angle_alpha   90.00
_cell.angle_beta   90.00
_cell.angle_gamma   90.00
#
_symmetry.space_group_name_H-M   'P 1'
#
loop_
_entity.id
_entity.type
_entity.pdbx_description
1 polymer ?
#
loop_
_entity_poly.entity_id
_entity_poly.type
_entity_poly.pdbx_seq_one_letter_code
_entity_poly.pdbx_strand_id
1 'polypeptide(L)'
;MATKHIDFTQIKDLRERARENKLIPDYTANFFKKAFVKAEGKIRERPRSLYAIDSIPYWIRSITKEDTIKKSFGPTLNSYPKITFDKEVGPKDQDAEFITFGHPLFESVLEWISRNFSGDLQKGACFIDHSGQLDGTILFFEGAINDGTGRVAGKRLFSYYVDSKTNSVEYIQPTILWDLQESQSKNSTTVDLDALKSKVQSEVIQTLRSYQKELLEERTRQSEIKEKYGIESLQKLIFNHDSDLLQLKARKEAGDNVDLAIRNKEERQRQYMDNKKDLEDLIKREKSLTLNTPTFLGIIEVIPPNVIQDEMRENTVSEKAAMDVTMKYEASHGRTPRDVSKIIGPGYDVKSIDKDGNTRYIEVKGRVGVGAVALSKNEWFKAKQLGDDYYLYVVWNTKDYPQTELTPLIIQNPSTNLNPKLNIHYLVDASEIKEKSDGGS
;
A
#
# COMPACT_ATOMS: atom_id res chain seq x y z
N MET A 1 15.13 29.99 -19.07
CA MET A 1 15.69 29.69 -17.74
C MET A 1 14.53 29.48 -16.77
N ALA A 2 14.21 28.23 -16.43
CA ALA A 2 13.14 27.89 -15.48
C ALA A 2 13.65 26.77 -14.56
N THR A 3 14.61 27.11 -13.71
CA THR A 3 15.13 26.22 -12.67
C THR A 3 15.35 27.07 -11.43
N LYS A 4 14.33 27.10 -10.56
CA LYS A 4 14.44 27.26 -9.09
C LYS A 4 13.04 27.47 -8.54
N HIS A 5 12.54 26.44 -7.88
CA HIS A 5 11.87 26.43 -6.57
C HIS A 5 11.28 25.03 -6.40
N ILE A 6 12.17 24.03 -6.43
CA ILE A 6 11.82 22.68 -6.00
C ILE A 6 11.92 22.73 -4.46
N ASP A 7 10.78 22.65 -3.78
CA ASP A 7 10.74 22.55 -2.33
C ASP A 7 11.22 21.14 -1.93
N PHE A 8 12.51 21.03 -1.63
CA PHE A 8 13.18 19.78 -1.28
C PHE A 8 12.55 19.09 -0.06
N THR A 9 11.91 19.84 0.83
CA THR A 9 11.19 19.33 2.00
C THR A 9 9.94 18.58 1.58
N GLN A 10 9.16 19.16 0.65
CA GLN A 10 7.97 18.51 0.10
C GLN A 10 8.35 17.28 -0.74
N ILE A 11 9.46 17.32 -1.48
CA ILE A 11 9.96 16.16 -2.21
C ILE A 11 10.41 15.05 -1.25
N LYS A 12 11.05 15.37 -0.13
CA LYS A 12 11.49 14.38 0.87
C LYS A 12 10.27 13.70 1.51
N ASP A 13 9.28 14.46 1.99
CA ASP A 13 8.02 13.91 2.54
C ASP A 13 7.24 13.07 1.51
N LEU A 14 7.14 13.54 0.25
CA LEU A 14 6.53 12.75 -0.83
C LEU A 14 7.29 11.45 -1.11
N ARG A 15 8.62 11.48 -1.08
CA ARG A 15 9.46 10.29 -1.31
C ARG A 15 9.37 9.30 -0.15
N GLU A 16 9.31 9.78 1.09
CA GLU A 16 9.10 8.95 2.28
C GLU A 16 7.73 8.29 2.26
N ARG A 17 6.65 9.05 2.02
CA ARG A 17 5.29 8.49 1.88
C ARG A 17 5.18 7.52 0.71
N ALA A 18 5.83 7.81 -0.42
CA ALA A 18 5.88 6.90 -1.55
C ALA A 18 6.65 5.62 -1.22
N ARG A 19 7.71 5.72 -0.40
CA ARG A 19 8.47 4.56 0.08
C ARG A 19 7.68 3.75 1.11
N GLU A 20 6.91 4.37 2.00
CA GLU A 20 6.06 3.69 2.99
C GLU A 20 4.88 2.96 2.32
N ASN A 21 4.27 3.58 1.31
CA ASN A 21 3.08 3.07 0.62
C ASN A 21 3.38 2.27 -0.66
N LYS A 22 4.66 2.07 -1.02
CA LYS A 22 5.04 1.29 -2.20
C LYS A 22 4.51 -0.14 -2.04
N LEU A 23 3.89 -0.66 -3.09
CA LEU A 23 3.53 -2.07 -3.20
C LEU A 23 4.79 -2.92 -3.03
N ILE A 24 4.75 -3.85 -2.06
CA ILE A 24 5.87 -4.76 -1.79
C ILE A 24 5.98 -5.73 -2.98
N PRO A 25 7.14 -5.79 -3.66
CA PRO A 25 7.38 -6.72 -4.76
C PRO A 25 6.98 -8.17 -4.46
N ASP A 26 7.21 -8.64 -3.23
CA ASP A 26 6.87 -10.00 -2.81
C ASP A 26 5.36 -10.29 -2.90
N TYR A 27 4.48 -9.31 -2.64
CA TYR A 27 3.03 -9.50 -2.80
C TYR A 27 2.67 -9.72 -4.28
N THR A 28 3.19 -8.86 -5.16
CA THR A 28 2.99 -8.96 -6.61
C THR A 28 3.51 -10.29 -7.15
N ALA A 29 4.72 -10.69 -6.73
CA ALA A 29 5.34 -11.95 -7.12
C ALA A 29 4.53 -13.16 -6.64
N ASN A 30 4.16 -13.19 -5.36
CA ASN A 30 3.43 -14.31 -4.76
C ASN A 30 2.02 -14.45 -5.35
N PHE A 31 1.33 -13.32 -5.53
CA PHE A 31 0.05 -13.30 -6.24
C PHE A 31 0.20 -13.89 -7.64
N PHE A 32 1.12 -13.36 -8.45
CA PHE A 32 1.31 -13.81 -9.83
C PHE A 32 1.66 -15.29 -9.88
N LYS A 33 2.63 -15.74 -9.08
CA LYS A 33 3.04 -17.14 -9.04
C LYS A 33 1.88 -18.06 -8.68
N LYS A 34 1.14 -17.74 -7.61
CA LYS A 34 -0.01 -18.54 -7.16
C LYS A 34 -1.11 -18.59 -8.23
N ALA A 35 -1.47 -17.45 -8.79
CA ALA A 35 -2.50 -17.34 -9.83
C ALA A 35 -2.09 -18.06 -11.12
N PHE A 36 -0.84 -17.88 -11.57
CA PHE A 36 -0.33 -18.49 -12.79
C PHE A 36 -0.29 -20.01 -12.68
N VAL A 37 0.15 -20.56 -11.52
CA VAL A 37 0.09 -22.01 -11.26
C VAL A 37 -1.35 -22.51 -11.18
N LYS A 38 -2.27 -21.74 -10.58
CA LYS A 38 -3.71 -22.07 -10.55
C LYS A 38 -4.33 -22.10 -11.95
N ALA A 39 -3.82 -21.29 -12.87
CA ALA A 39 -4.15 -21.32 -14.29
C ALA A 39 -3.41 -22.41 -15.08
N GLU A 40 -2.84 -23.42 -14.40
CA GLU A 40 -2.06 -24.54 -14.97
C GLU A 40 -0.73 -24.11 -15.61
N GLY A 41 -0.23 -22.93 -15.25
CA GLY A 41 1.07 -22.43 -15.68
C GLY A 41 2.23 -23.00 -14.88
N LYS A 42 3.41 -22.97 -15.50
CA LYS A 42 4.67 -23.41 -14.89
C LYS A 42 5.65 -22.24 -14.85
N ILE A 43 6.24 -22.03 -13.68
CA ILE A 43 7.27 -21.02 -13.44
C ILE A 43 8.48 -21.76 -12.88
N ARG A 44 9.64 -21.60 -13.51
CA ARG A 44 10.91 -22.16 -13.03
C ARG A 44 11.71 -21.09 -12.33
N GLU A 45 12.17 -21.37 -11.12
CA GLU A 45 13.08 -20.48 -10.40
C GLU A 45 14.50 -20.53 -11.01
N ARG A 46 15.19 -19.40 -10.96
CA ARG A 46 16.57 -19.21 -11.39
C ARG A 46 17.34 -18.45 -10.31
N PRO A 47 18.68 -18.51 -10.31
CA PRO A 47 19.49 -17.74 -9.39
C PRO A 47 19.19 -16.23 -9.44
N ARG A 48 19.48 -15.52 -8.34
CA ARG A 48 19.32 -14.05 -8.24
C ARG A 48 17.88 -13.56 -8.40
N SER A 49 16.92 -14.27 -7.84
CA SER A 49 15.49 -13.89 -7.85
C SER A 49 14.89 -13.78 -9.25
N LEU A 50 15.41 -14.55 -10.20
CA LEU A 50 14.93 -14.62 -11.57
C LEU A 50 14.01 -15.82 -11.75
N TYR A 51 13.14 -15.75 -12.76
CA TYR A 51 12.24 -16.84 -13.12
C TYR A 51 12.15 -17.03 -14.63
N ALA A 52 11.65 -18.19 -15.04
CA ALA A 52 11.35 -18.48 -16.45
C ALA A 52 9.95 -19.08 -16.60
N ILE A 53 9.26 -18.64 -17.66
CA ILE A 53 7.97 -19.14 -18.13
C ILE A 53 8.19 -19.65 -19.55
N ASP A 54 8.25 -20.97 -19.72
CA ASP A 54 8.50 -21.56 -21.03
C ASP A 54 7.28 -21.48 -21.96
N SER A 55 6.07 -21.34 -21.39
CA SER A 55 4.84 -21.14 -22.16
C SER A 55 3.71 -20.52 -21.32
N ILE A 56 2.93 -19.60 -21.90
CA ILE A 56 1.70 -19.09 -21.28
C ILE A 56 0.57 -20.14 -21.36
N PRO A 57 -0.15 -20.44 -20.26
CA PRO A 57 -1.34 -21.30 -20.28
C PRO A 57 -2.42 -20.85 -21.26
N TYR A 58 -3.23 -21.80 -21.74
CA TYR A 58 -4.28 -21.52 -22.72
C TYR A 58 -5.23 -20.40 -22.26
N TRP A 59 -5.75 -20.47 -21.03
CA TRP A 59 -6.74 -19.53 -20.50
C TRP A 59 -6.21 -18.10 -20.32
N ILE A 60 -4.93 -17.96 -19.95
CA ILE A 60 -4.28 -16.64 -19.89
C ILE A 60 -4.04 -16.15 -21.32
N ARG A 61 -3.58 -17.02 -22.21
CA ARG A 61 -3.29 -16.68 -23.62
C ARG A 61 -4.53 -16.27 -24.41
N SER A 62 -5.72 -16.77 -24.07
CA SER A 62 -6.96 -16.27 -24.68
C SER A 62 -7.20 -14.81 -24.31
N ILE A 63 -6.97 -14.43 -23.05
CA ILE A 63 -7.14 -13.05 -22.56
C ILE A 63 -6.10 -12.13 -23.18
N THR A 64 -4.84 -12.56 -23.28
CA THR A 64 -3.77 -11.75 -23.90
C THR A 64 -4.05 -11.42 -25.37
N LYS A 65 -4.94 -12.18 -26.04
CA LYS A 65 -5.29 -11.96 -27.44
C LYS A 65 -6.41 -10.93 -27.61
N GLU A 66 -7.14 -10.61 -26.56
CA GLU A 66 -8.25 -9.66 -26.58
C GLU A 66 -7.76 -8.24 -26.91
N ASP A 67 -8.57 -7.53 -27.68
CA ASP A 67 -8.28 -6.17 -28.13
C ASP A 67 -8.15 -5.18 -26.97
N THR A 68 -8.94 -5.38 -25.91
CA THR A 68 -8.92 -4.57 -24.69
C THR A 68 -7.56 -4.61 -24.01
N ILE A 69 -6.99 -5.81 -23.81
CA ILE A 69 -5.68 -6.00 -23.20
C ILE A 69 -4.58 -5.46 -24.11
N LYS A 70 -4.59 -5.82 -25.40
CA LYS A 70 -3.55 -5.40 -26.36
C LYS A 70 -3.47 -3.89 -26.53
N LYS A 71 -4.61 -3.21 -26.63
CA LYS A 71 -4.66 -1.75 -26.81
C LYS A 71 -4.22 -1.01 -25.56
N SER A 72 -4.52 -1.54 -24.37
CA SER A 72 -4.17 -0.91 -23.09
C SER A 72 -2.73 -1.16 -22.64
N PHE A 73 -2.22 -2.38 -22.85
CA PHE A 73 -0.96 -2.85 -22.24
C PHE A 73 0.07 -3.39 -23.24
N GLY A 74 -0.29 -3.49 -24.52
CA GLY A 74 0.59 -4.02 -25.56
C GLY A 74 0.53 -5.54 -25.74
N PRO A 75 1.35 -6.09 -26.65
CA PRO A 75 1.37 -7.52 -26.96
C PRO A 75 2.11 -8.32 -25.87
N THR A 76 1.82 -9.62 -25.79
CA THR A 76 2.57 -10.58 -24.97
C THR A 76 3.48 -11.46 -25.80
N LEU A 77 4.58 -11.92 -25.20
CA LEU A 77 5.43 -12.98 -25.75
C LEU A 77 4.82 -14.37 -25.49
N ASN A 78 5.21 -15.37 -26.28
CA ASN A 78 4.77 -16.76 -26.05
C ASN A 78 5.43 -17.41 -24.83
N SER A 79 6.63 -16.95 -24.49
CA SER A 79 7.49 -17.45 -23.42
C SER A 79 8.32 -16.30 -22.87
N TYR A 80 8.64 -16.36 -21.59
CA TYR A 80 9.47 -15.38 -20.90
C TYR A 80 10.67 -16.12 -20.27
N PRO A 81 11.81 -16.20 -20.95
CA PRO A 81 12.95 -17.00 -20.49
C PRO A 81 13.61 -16.42 -19.22
N LYS A 82 13.37 -15.14 -18.94
CA LYS A 82 13.98 -14.41 -17.84
C LYS A 82 13.06 -13.28 -17.39
N ILE A 83 12.43 -13.46 -16.23
CA ILE A 83 11.59 -12.44 -15.60
C ILE A 83 12.06 -12.14 -14.18
N THR A 84 11.71 -10.96 -13.70
CA THR A 84 11.87 -10.52 -12.31
C THR A 84 10.62 -9.78 -11.85
N PHE A 85 10.32 -9.86 -10.55
CA PHE A 85 9.33 -9.02 -9.88
C PHE A 85 9.98 -7.92 -9.04
N ASP A 86 11.31 -7.86 -9.04
CA ASP A 86 12.09 -6.82 -8.38
C ASP A 86 12.65 -5.86 -9.43
N LYS A 87 12.29 -4.58 -9.28
CA LYS A 87 12.74 -3.49 -10.13
C LYS A 87 14.26 -3.31 -10.08
N GLU A 88 14.92 -3.64 -8.97
CA GLU A 88 16.37 -3.46 -8.79
C GLU A 88 17.20 -4.56 -9.48
N VAL A 89 16.59 -5.70 -9.80
CA VAL A 89 17.24 -6.80 -10.54
C VAL A 89 17.33 -6.50 -12.03
N GLY A 90 16.29 -5.89 -12.62
CA GLY A 90 16.25 -5.57 -14.06
C GLY A 90 17.45 -4.75 -14.56
N PRO A 91 17.89 -3.69 -13.88
CA PRO A 91 19.08 -2.92 -14.26
C PRO A 91 20.40 -3.70 -14.16
N LYS A 92 20.49 -4.65 -13.23
CA LYS A 92 21.70 -5.48 -13.01
C LYS A 92 21.80 -6.62 -14.00
N ASP A 93 20.69 -7.00 -14.62
CA ASP A 93 20.63 -8.09 -15.57
C ASP A 93 19.80 -7.68 -16.79
N GLN A 94 20.49 -7.12 -17.80
CA GLN A 94 19.94 -6.29 -18.89
C GLN A 94 18.86 -6.96 -19.76
N ASP A 95 18.64 -8.26 -19.62
CA ASP A 95 17.67 -9.05 -20.40
C ASP A 95 16.48 -9.56 -19.56
N ALA A 96 16.38 -9.21 -18.28
CA ALA A 96 15.28 -9.66 -17.42
C ALA A 96 14.04 -8.77 -17.57
N GLU A 97 12.91 -9.36 -17.94
CA GLU A 97 11.64 -8.62 -18.07
C GLU A 97 11.01 -8.40 -16.69
N PHE A 98 10.73 -7.14 -16.37
CA PHE A 98 10.14 -6.76 -15.09
C PHE A 98 8.61 -6.90 -15.15
N ILE A 99 8.09 -7.95 -14.50
CA ILE A 99 6.67 -8.27 -14.47
C ILE A 99 6.02 -7.57 -13.27
N THR A 100 5.13 -6.63 -13.55
CA THR A 100 4.36 -5.88 -12.54
C THR A 100 3.06 -5.35 -13.14
N PHE A 101 2.29 -4.55 -12.40
CA PHE A 101 1.11 -3.86 -12.91
C PHE A 101 1.43 -3.06 -14.18
N GLY A 102 0.53 -3.10 -15.15
CA GLY A 102 0.70 -2.54 -16.50
C GLY A 102 1.44 -3.45 -17.47
N HIS A 103 2.09 -4.53 -17.00
CA HIS A 103 2.68 -5.52 -17.90
C HIS A 103 1.58 -6.43 -18.50
N PRO A 104 1.53 -6.65 -19.82
CA PRO A 104 0.40 -7.31 -20.47
C PRO A 104 0.17 -8.76 -19.99
N LEU A 105 1.23 -9.50 -19.63
CA LEU A 105 1.09 -10.81 -18.98
C LEU A 105 0.48 -10.72 -17.57
N PHE A 106 0.88 -9.73 -16.77
CA PHE A 106 0.40 -9.57 -15.41
C PHE A 106 -1.08 -9.18 -15.41
N GLU A 107 -1.44 -8.22 -16.25
CA GLU A 107 -2.84 -7.78 -16.43
C GLU A 107 -3.73 -8.91 -16.94
N SER A 108 -3.21 -9.79 -17.81
CA SER A 108 -3.96 -10.96 -18.28
C SER A 108 -4.19 -12.00 -17.17
N VAL A 109 -3.24 -12.16 -16.24
CA VAL A 109 -3.41 -13.02 -15.06
C VAL A 109 -4.42 -12.42 -14.08
N LEU A 110 -4.37 -11.11 -13.86
CA LEU A 110 -5.37 -10.39 -13.04
C LEU A 110 -6.77 -10.55 -13.61
N GLU A 111 -6.93 -10.30 -14.91
CA GLU A 111 -8.22 -10.43 -15.59
C GLU A 111 -8.74 -11.87 -15.55
N TRP A 112 -7.85 -12.86 -15.71
CA TRP A 112 -8.22 -14.26 -15.53
C TRP A 112 -8.73 -14.55 -14.13
N ILE A 113 -8.05 -14.07 -13.09
CA ILE A 113 -8.49 -14.27 -11.70
C ILE A 113 -9.85 -13.61 -11.47
N SER A 114 -10.03 -12.37 -11.93
CA SER A 114 -11.28 -11.63 -11.82
C SER A 114 -12.44 -12.41 -12.44
N ARG A 115 -12.30 -12.86 -13.70
CA ARG A 115 -13.36 -13.60 -14.40
C ARG A 115 -13.74 -14.92 -13.74
N ASN A 116 -12.77 -15.63 -13.17
CA ASN A 116 -12.99 -16.99 -12.68
C ASN A 116 -13.35 -17.08 -11.20
N PHE A 117 -12.92 -16.11 -10.37
CA PHE A 117 -13.02 -16.23 -8.91
C PHE A 117 -13.77 -15.07 -8.23
N SER A 118 -14.17 -14.01 -8.93
CA SER A 118 -14.92 -12.91 -8.30
C SER A 118 -16.21 -13.38 -7.62
N GLY A 119 -16.93 -14.34 -8.21
CA GLY A 119 -18.13 -14.91 -7.61
C GLY A 119 -17.85 -15.81 -6.39
N ASP A 120 -16.64 -16.38 -6.29
CA ASP A 120 -16.26 -17.26 -5.18
C ASP A 120 -15.96 -16.48 -3.89
N LEU A 121 -15.55 -15.21 -4.01
CA LEU A 121 -15.29 -14.35 -2.84
C LEU A 121 -16.51 -14.24 -1.92
N GLN A 122 -17.72 -14.30 -2.47
CA GLN A 122 -18.98 -14.24 -1.71
C GLN A 122 -19.38 -15.57 -1.08
N LYS A 123 -18.86 -16.70 -1.58
CA LYS A 123 -19.07 -18.02 -0.96
C LYS A 123 -18.30 -18.16 0.35
N GLY A 124 -17.21 -17.41 0.45
CA GLY A 124 -16.31 -17.36 1.58
C GLY A 124 -15.36 -18.54 1.69
N ALA A 125 -14.50 -18.48 2.69
CA ALA A 125 -13.50 -19.49 3.00
C ALA A 125 -13.16 -19.47 4.49
N CYS A 126 -12.64 -20.60 4.99
CA CYS A 126 -12.22 -20.74 6.38
C CYS A 126 -10.70 -20.62 6.46
N PHE A 127 -10.23 -19.86 7.45
CA PHE A 127 -8.83 -19.60 7.72
C PHE A 127 -8.50 -19.89 9.19
N ILE A 128 -7.24 -20.17 9.46
CA ILE A 128 -6.71 -20.42 10.80
C ILE A 128 -5.79 -19.27 11.18
N ASP A 129 -6.06 -18.64 12.31
CA ASP A 129 -5.17 -17.67 12.95
C ASP A 129 -4.35 -18.34 14.05
N HIS A 130 -3.08 -18.61 13.76
CA HIS A 130 -2.19 -19.31 14.70
C HIS A 130 -1.74 -18.48 15.89
N SER A 131 -1.99 -17.17 15.88
CA SER A 131 -1.80 -16.33 17.08
C SER A 131 -2.86 -16.61 18.14
N GLY A 132 -4.04 -17.08 17.71
CA GLY A 132 -5.20 -17.33 18.54
C GLY A 132 -5.96 -16.07 18.96
N GLN A 133 -5.71 -14.93 18.32
CA GLN A 133 -6.41 -13.67 18.60
C GLN A 133 -7.77 -13.59 17.92
N LEU A 134 -7.90 -14.20 16.74
CA LEU A 134 -9.09 -14.11 15.92
C LEU A 134 -9.91 -15.41 15.99
N ASP A 135 -11.18 -15.25 16.33
CA ASP A 135 -12.21 -16.28 16.39
C ASP A 135 -13.52 -15.64 15.96
N GLY A 136 -13.85 -15.71 14.67
CA GLY A 136 -14.99 -14.98 14.13
C GLY A 136 -14.99 -14.87 12.61
N THR A 137 -15.54 -13.77 12.11
CA THR A 137 -15.76 -13.55 10.68
C THR A 137 -15.18 -12.22 10.24
N ILE A 138 -14.55 -12.18 9.07
CA ILE A 138 -14.05 -10.94 8.46
C ILE A 138 -14.81 -10.68 7.17
N LEU A 139 -15.42 -9.49 7.06
CA LEU A 139 -16.14 -9.03 5.87
C LEU A 139 -15.32 -7.99 5.12
N PHE A 140 -15.24 -8.12 3.80
CA PHE A 140 -14.50 -7.22 2.92
C PHE A 140 -15.43 -6.34 2.10
N PHE A 141 -15.13 -5.03 2.08
CA PHE A 141 -15.88 -4.03 1.34
C PHE A 141 -14.96 -3.17 0.50
N GLU A 142 -15.43 -2.85 -0.70
CA GLU A 142 -14.85 -1.84 -1.55
C GLU A 142 -15.54 -0.51 -1.32
N GLY A 143 -14.78 0.49 -0.90
CA GLY A 143 -15.24 1.88 -0.85
C GLY A 143 -14.73 2.68 -2.03
N ALA A 144 -15.64 3.32 -2.75
CA ALA A 144 -15.32 4.25 -3.81
C ALA A 144 -15.85 5.65 -3.48
N ILE A 145 -15.04 6.66 -3.76
CA ILE A 145 -15.38 8.07 -3.59
C ILE A 145 -15.21 8.71 -4.96
N ASN A 146 -16.25 9.37 -5.46
CA ASN A 146 -16.23 10.08 -6.73
C ASN A 146 -15.98 11.57 -6.50
N ASP A 147 -15.36 12.23 -7.47
CA ASP A 147 -15.30 13.68 -7.52
C ASP A 147 -16.50 14.28 -8.28
N GLY A 148 -16.61 15.62 -8.28
CA GLY A 148 -17.64 16.36 -9.01
C GLY A 148 -17.49 16.30 -10.54
N THR A 149 -16.47 15.61 -11.06
CA THR A 149 -16.35 15.29 -12.49
C THR A 149 -16.99 13.94 -12.84
N GLY A 150 -17.45 13.19 -11.83
CA GLY A 150 -17.99 11.84 -11.99
C GLY A 150 -16.92 10.75 -12.06
N ARG A 151 -15.64 11.10 -11.86
CA ARG A 151 -14.54 10.13 -11.83
C ARG A 151 -14.33 9.61 -10.42
N VAL A 152 -13.80 8.39 -10.31
CA VAL A 152 -13.40 7.83 -9.02
C VAL A 152 -12.19 8.62 -8.50
N ALA A 153 -12.40 9.43 -7.47
CA ALA A 153 -11.39 10.22 -6.81
C ALA A 153 -10.46 9.36 -5.94
N GLY A 154 -11.00 8.28 -5.37
CA GLY A 154 -10.26 7.31 -4.60
C GLY A 154 -11.06 6.03 -4.38
N LYS A 155 -10.34 4.91 -4.25
CA LYS A 155 -10.90 3.58 -4.06
C LYS A 155 -10.04 2.81 -3.06
N ARG A 156 -10.66 2.17 -2.06
CA ARG A 156 -9.94 1.46 -0.99
C ARG A 156 -10.69 0.19 -0.57
N LEU A 157 -9.93 -0.84 -0.22
CA LEU A 157 -10.43 -2.06 0.39
C LEU A 157 -10.50 -1.88 1.91
N PHE A 158 -11.63 -2.24 2.49
CA PHE A 158 -11.89 -2.20 3.93
C PHE A 158 -12.26 -3.60 4.42
N SER A 159 -11.86 -3.94 5.65
CA SER A 159 -12.23 -5.19 6.29
C SER A 159 -12.72 -4.97 7.71
N TYR A 160 -13.73 -5.74 8.11
CA TYR A 160 -14.36 -5.65 9.41
C TYR A 160 -14.44 -7.03 10.04
N TYR A 161 -13.78 -7.17 11.19
CA TYR A 161 -13.83 -8.37 12.02
C TYR A 161 -15.06 -8.32 12.91
N VAL A 162 -15.74 -9.45 12.98
CA VAL A 162 -16.86 -9.71 13.88
C VAL A 162 -16.49 -10.88 14.77
N ASP A 163 -16.28 -10.60 16.05
CA ASP A 163 -15.89 -11.60 17.04
C ASP A 163 -17.05 -12.58 17.32
N SER A 164 -16.76 -13.89 17.32
CA SER A 164 -17.77 -14.94 17.48
C SER A 164 -18.39 -14.96 18.88
N LYS A 165 -17.67 -14.50 19.92
CA LYS A 165 -18.07 -14.57 21.33
C LYS A 165 -18.70 -13.29 21.82
N THR A 166 -17.99 -12.17 21.62
CA THR A 166 -18.42 -10.85 22.11
C THR A 166 -19.38 -10.18 21.14
N ASN A 167 -19.41 -10.64 19.89
CA ASN A 167 -20.20 -10.03 18.84
C ASN A 167 -19.80 -8.55 18.62
N SER A 168 -18.57 -8.14 18.97
CA SER A 168 -18.05 -6.81 18.65
C SER A 168 -17.71 -6.68 17.16
N VAL A 169 -17.68 -5.45 16.67
CA VAL A 169 -17.19 -5.13 15.31
C VAL A 169 -15.92 -4.31 15.46
N GLU A 170 -14.88 -4.70 14.74
CA GLU A 170 -13.61 -3.98 14.70
C GLU A 170 -13.17 -3.81 13.25
N TYR A 171 -12.70 -2.61 12.90
CA TYR A 171 -11.99 -2.42 11.65
C TYR A 171 -10.61 -3.07 11.74
N ILE A 172 -10.29 -3.95 10.81
CA ILE A 172 -8.98 -4.57 10.71
C ILE A 172 -8.38 -4.34 9.33
N GLN A 173 -7.06 -4.40 9.20
CA GLN A 173 -6.40 -4.17 7.92
C GLN A 173 -6.59 -5.38 6.99
N PRO A 174 -6.89 -5.19 5.70
CA PRO A 174 -7.07 -6.31 4.76
C PRO A 174 -5.82 -7.18 4.59
N THR A 175 -4.64 -6.64 4.94
CA THR A 175 -3.37 -7.37 4.93
C THR A 175 -3.32 -8.53 5.91
N ILE A 176 -4.22 -8.57 6.91
CA ILE A 176 -4.36 -9.70 7.85
C ILE A 176 -4.45 -11.05 7.13
N LEU A 177 -5.03 -11.08 5.93
CA LEU A 177 -5.19 -12.29 5.14
C LEU A 177 -3.86 -13.00 4.83
N TRP A 178 -2.75 -12.27 4.82
CA TRP A 178 -1.42 -12.83 4.59
C TRP A 178 -0.85 -13.58 5.79
N ASP A 179 -1.36 -13.29 6.98
CA ASP A 179 -0.92 -13.87 8.26
C ASP A 179 -1.79 -15.08 8.64
N LEU A 180 -2.97 -15.17 8.02
CA LEU A 180 -3.87 -16.31 8.15
C LEU A 180 -3.44 -17.49 7.27
N GLN A 181 -3.67 -18.71 7.76
CA GLN A 181 -3.48 -19.95 7.00
C GLN A 181 -4.82 -20.44 6.42
N GLU A 182 -4.84 -20.83 5.15
CA GLU A 182 -6.00 -21.50 4.54
C GLU A 182 -6.32 -22.81 5.27
N SER A 183 -7.56 -22.95 5.74
CA SER A 183 -8.04 -24.19 6.36
C SER A 183 -8.34 -25.23 5.28
N GLN A 184 -7.89 -26.46 5.48
CA GLN A 184 -8.30 -27.61 4.66
C GLN A 184 -9.65 -28.18 5.11
N SER A 185 -10.17 -27.75 6.26
CA SER A 185 -11.47 -28.19 6.76
C SER A 185 -12.57 -27.45 6.03
N LYS A 186 -13.46 -28.22 5.40
CA LYS A 186 -14.72 -27.70 4.87
C LYS A 186 -15.74 -27.64 6.00
N ASN A 187 -15.56 -26.70 6.92
CA ASN A 187 -16.62 -26.41 7.89
C ASN A 187 -17.78 -25.76 7.13
N SER A 188 -18.93 -26.42 7.08
CA SER A 188 -20.14 -25.90 6.45
C SER A 188 -20.98 -25.11 7.45
N THR A 189 -20.39 -24.08 8.06
CA THR A 189 -21.15 -23.18 8.92
C THR A 189 -21.98 -22.26 8.03
N THR A 190 -23.31 -22.38 8.09
CA THR A 190 -24.20 -21.45 7.38
C THR A 190 -24.22 -20.14 8.15
N VAL A 191 -23.75 -19.06 7.52
CA VAL A 191 -23.69 -17.72 8.11
C VAL A 191 -24.83 -16.86 7.57
N ASP A 192 -25.52 -16.14 8.45
CA ASP A 192 -26.47 -15.10 8.03
C ASP A 192 -25.70 -13.85 7.57
N LEU A 193 -25.42 -13.83 6.26
CA LEU A 193 -24.63 -12.77 5.64
C LEU A 193 -25.31 -11.41 5.72
N ASP A 194 -26.64 -11.35 5.64
CA ASP A 194 -27.37 -10.08 5.64
C ASP A 194 -27.43 -9.48 7.05
N ALA A 195 -27.53 -10.30 8.09
CA ALA A 195 -27.36 -9.86 9.47
C ALA A 195 -25.96 -9.29 9.71
N LEU A 196 -24.91 -9.97 9.24
CA LEU A 196 -23.53 -9.48 9.39
C LEU A 196 -23.28 -8.18 8.63
N LYS A 197 -23.75 -8.07 7.38
CA LYS A 197 -23.65 -6.83 6.58
C LYS A 197 -24.33 -5.65 7.28
N SER A 198 -25.55 -5.87 7.78
CA SER A 198 -26.30 -4.84 8.51
C SER A 198 -25.56 -4.40 9.77
N LYS A 199 -24.92 -5.34 10.46
CA LYS A 199 -24.17 -5.08 11.68
C LYS A 199 -22.91 -4.24 11.48
N VAL A 200 -22.16 -4.47 10.39
CA VAL A 200 -20.93 -3.71 10.11
C VAL A 200 -21.21 -2.38 9.39
N GLN A 201 -22.43 -2.16 8.91
CA GLN A 201 -22.78 -1.02 8.05
C GLN A 201 -22.41 0.35 8.64
N SER A 202 -22.64 0.56 9.94
CA SER A 202 -22.31 1.83 10.60
C SER A 202 -20.80 2.09 10.58
N GLU A 203 -20.00 1.08 10.90
CA GLU A 203 -18.54 1.16 10.92
C GLU A 203 -17.97 1.36 9.51
N VAL A 204 -18.57 0.71 8.51
CA VAL A 204 -18.23 0.92 7.09
C VAL A 204 -18.42 2.37 6.70
N ILE A 205 -19.59 2.96 6.99
CA ILE A 205 -19.89 4.35 6.65
C ILE A 205 -18.95 5.32 7.38
N GLN A 206 -18.66 5.07 8.66
CA GLN A 206 -17.74 5.88 9.45
C GLN A 206 -16.32 5.85 8.89
N THR A 207 -15.82 4.66 8.52
CA THR A 207 -14.50 4.50 7.92
C THR A 207 -14.43 5.21 6.56
N LEU A 208 -15.47 5.10 5.73
CA LEU A 208 -15.56 5.80 4.44
C LEU A 208 -15.54 7.32 4.58
N ARG A 209 -16.24 7.88 5.57
CA ARG A 209 -16.18 9.32 5.85
C ARG A 209 -14.78 9.77 6.27
N SER A 210 -14.09 8.95 7.05
CA SER A 210 -12.70 9.21 7.44
C SER A 210 -11.78 9.19 6.22
N TYR A 211 -11.97 8.23 5.31
CA TYR A 211 -11.25 8.17 4.04
C TYR A 211 -11.58 9.36 3.11
N GLN A 212 -12.84 9.81 3.08
CA GLN A 212 -13.22 11.01 2.34
C GLN A 212 -12.50 12.26 2.85
N LYS A 213 -12.35 12.40 4.17
CA LYS A 213 -11.61 13.50 4.77
C LYS A 213 -10.13 13.46 4.37
N GLU A 214 -9.51 12.28 4.44
CA GLU A 214 -8.13 12.06 3.98
C GLU A 214 -7.96 12.48 2.51
N LEU A 215 -8.86 12.04 1.62
CA LEU A 215 -8.84 12.43 0.22
C LEU A 215 -9.06 13.93 0.02
N LEU A 216 -9.92 14.56 0.82
CA LEU A 216 -10.19 16.00 0.73
C LEU A 216 -8.94 16.82 1.11
N GLU A 217 -8.23 16.42 2.16
CA GLU A 217 -6.97 17.04 2.57
C GLU A 217 -5.93 16.98 1.44
N GLU A 218 -5.75 15.80 0.83
CA GLU A 218 -4.84 15.64 -0.31
C GLU A 218 -5.31 16.43 -1.54
N ARG A 219 -6.61 16.40 -1.88
CA ARG A 219 -7.17 17.17 -3.01
C ARG A 219 -7.04 18.67 -2.83
N THR A 220 -7.16 19.15 -1.60
CA THR A 220 -6.96 20.56 -1.26
C THR A 220 -5.51 20.95 -1.53
N ARG A 221 -4.54 20.18 -1.02
CA ARG A 221 -3.12 20.39 -1.30
C ARG A 221 -2.80 20.39 -2.79
N GLN A 222 -3.31 19.41 -3.55
CA GLN A 222 -3.09 19.33 -5.00
C GLN A 222 -3.73 20.51 -5.74
N SER A 223 -4.88 20.98 -5.26
CA SER A 223 -5.56 22.14 -5.83
C SER A 223 -4.78 23.43 -5.61
N GLU A 224 -4.22 23.65 -4.41
CA GLU A 224 -3.36 24.80 -4.12
C GLU A 224 -2.15 24.85 -5.08
N ILE A 225 -1.56 23.69 -5.37
CA ILE A 225 -0.46 23.58 -6.35
C ILE A 225 -0.93 23.93 -7.76
N LYS A 226 -2.09 23.42 -8.20
CA LYS A 226 -2.66 23.74 -9.52
C LYS A 226 -3.06 25.21 -9.65
N GLU A 227 -3.61 25.81 -8.59
CA GLU A 227 -3.94 27.23 -8.54
C GLU A 227 -2.65 28.06 -8.65
N LYS A 228 -1.65 27.78 -7.82
CA LYS A 228 -0.37 28.51 -7.81
C LYS A 228 0.39 28.43 -9.12
N TYR A 229 0.50 27.25 -9.75
CA TYR A 229 1.34 27.12 -10.95
C TYR A 229 0.55 27.16 -12.26
N GLY A 230 -0.67 26.62 -12.29
CA GLY A 230 -1.49 26.57 -13.49
C GLY A 230 -2.21 27.89 -13.74
N ILE A 231 -2.97 28.38 -12.74
CA ILE A 231 -3.76 29.61 -12.90
C ILE A 231 -2.85 30.83 -12.99
N GLU A 232 -1.83 30.99 -12.13
CA GLU A 232 -0.92 32.15 -12.21
C GLU A 232 -0.18 32.20 -13.55
N SER A 233 0.22 31.04 -14.11
CA SER A 233 0.86 30.97 -15.42
C SER A 233 -0.08 31.43 -16.54
N LEU A 234 -1.33 30.95 -16.54
CA LEU A 234 -2.34 31.39 -17.51
C LEU A 234 -2.65 32.89 -17.37
N GLN A 235 -2.75 33.41 -16.15
CA GLN A 235 -2.93 34.83 -15.88
C GLN A 235 -1.78 35.67 -16.47
N LYS A 236 -0.53 35.21 -16.29
CA LYS A 236 0.65 35.88 -16.86
C LYS A 236 0.65 35.84 -18.39
N LEU A 237 0.25 34.72 -18.99
CA LEU A 237 0.14 34.59 -20.46
C LEU A 237 -0.93 35.53 -21.02
N ILE A 238 -2.09 35.62 -20.35
CA ILE A 238 -3.18 36.55 -20.71
C ILE A 238 -2.68 37.98 -20.64
N PHE A 239 -2.06 38.38 -19.52
CA PHE A 239 -1.52 39.73 -19.34
C PHE A 239 -0.49 40.11 -20.41
N ASN A 240 0.44 39.21 -20.73
CA ASN A 240 1.42 39.46 -21.79
C ASN A 240 0.75 39.61 -23.17
N HIS A 241 -0.25 38.79 -23.48
CA HIS A 241 -1.00 38.90 -24.73
C HIS A 241 -1.81 40.20 -24.82
N ASP A 242 -2.39 40.66 -23.71
CA ASP A 242 -3.06 41.96 -23.63
C ASP A 242 -2.10 43.11 -23.97
N SER A 243 -0.90 43.10 -23.37
CA SER A 243 0.12 44.11 -23.64
C SER A 243 0.52 44.14 -25.12
N ASP A 244 0.74 42.96 -25.71
CA ASP A 244 1.11 42.86 -27.12
C ASP A 244 -0.04 43.27 -28.06
N LEU A 245 -1.29 42.98 -27.71
CA LEU A 245 -2.47 43.41 -28.47
C LEU A 245 -2.60 44.93 -28.49
N LEU A 246 -2.33 45.60 -27.36
CA LEU A 246 -2.30 47.06 -27.30
C LEU A 246 -1.24 47.63 -28.25
N GLN A 247 -0.04 47.03 -28.31
CA GLN A 247 1.01 47.45 -29.24
C GLN A 247 0.61 47.25 -30.70
N LEU A 248 0.01 46.10 -31.04
CA LEU A 248 -0.46 45.83 -32.40
C LEU A 248 -1.58 46.79 -32.82
N LYS A 249 -2.50 47.14 -31.91
CA LYS A 249 -3.55 48.12 -32.17
C LYS A 249 -2.98 49.52 -32.44
N ALA A 250 -2.00 49.97 -31.65
CA ALA A 250 -1.32 51.25 -31.90
C ALA A 250 -0.60 51.27 -33.27
N ARG A 251 0.04 50.16 -33.67
CA ARG A 251 0.67 50.03 -34.99
C ARG A 251 -0.35 50.09 -36.14
N LYS A 252 -1.52 49.47 -35.95
CA LYS A 252 -2.63 49.55 -36.90
C LYS A 252 -3.12 50.99 -37.07
N GLU A 253 -3.25 51.74 -35.98
CA GLU A 253 -3.61 53.16 -36.03
C GLU A 253 -2.54 54.02 -36.73
N ALA A 254 -1.26 53.63 -36.62
CA ALA A 254 -0.16 54.24 -37.35
C ALA A 254 -0.09 53.86 -38.86
N GLY A 255 -0.99 52.97 -39.33
CA GLY A 255 -1.10 52.58 -40.74
C GLY A 255 -0.46 51.24 -41.12
N ASP A 256 0.10 50.49 -40.18
CA ASP A 256 0.66 49.16 -40.46
C ASP A 256 -0.44 48.11 -40.72
N ASN A 257 -0.24 47.24 -41.71
CA ASN A 257 -1.12 46.09 -41.94
C ASN A 257 -0.80 44.94 -40.96
N VAL A 258 -1.44 44.96 -39.79
CA VAL A 258 -1.30 43.95 -38.74
C VAL A 258 -2.61 43.23 -38.38
N ASP A 259 -3.65 43.35 -39.23
CA ASP A 259 -4.99 42.81 -38.97
C ASP A 259 -5.00 41.30 -38.67
N LEU A 260 -4.23 40.52 -39.45
CA LEU A 260 -4.11 39.07 -39.25
C LEU A 260 -3.42 38.74 -37.92
N ALA A 261 -2.38 39.50 -37.55
CA ALA A 261 -1.67 39.31 -36.30
C ALA A 261 -2.54 39.63 -35.09
N ILE A 262 -3.35 40.69 -35.16
CA ILE A 262 -4.35 41.03 -34.13
C ILE A 262 -5.35 39.89 -33.98
N ARG A 263 -5.98 39.43 -35.08
CA ARG A 263 -6.98 38.35 -35.03
C ARG A 263 -6.43 37.07 -34.40
N ASN A 264 -5.25 36.61 -34.85
CA ASN A 264 -4.62 35.41 -34.32
C ASN A 264 -4.34 35.53 -32.81
N LYS A 265 -3.97 36.73 -32.35
CA LYS A 265 -3.62 36.97 -30.96
C LYS A 265 -4.85 37.11 -30.07
N GLU A 266 -5.93 37.73 -30.56
CA GLU A 266 -7.24 37.74 -29.90
C GLU A 266 -7.83 36.32 -29.75
N GLU A 267 -7.70 35.48 -30.78
CA GLU A 267 -8.12 34.07 -30.70
C GLU A 267 -7.30 33.29 -29.66
N ARG A 268 -5.98 33.47 -29.64
CA ARG A 268 -5.09 32.85 -28.65
C ARG A 268 -5.40 33.32 -27.23
N GLN A 269 -5.72 34.59 -27.07
CA GLN A 269 -6.13 35.15 -25.77
C GLN A 269 -7.45 34.54 -25.29
N ARG A 270 -8.47 34.44 -26.16
CA ARG A 270 -9.73 33.75 -25.84
C ARG A 270 -9.46 32.33 -25.35
N GLN A 271 -8.61 31.59 -26.06
CA GLN A 271 -8.24 30.24 -25.67
C GLN A 271 -7.58 30.17 -24.27
N TYR A 272 -6.72 31.12 -23.92
CA TYR A 272 -6.15 31.16 -22.56
C TYR A 272 -7.19 31.50 -21.48
N MET A 273 -8.14 32.40 -21.77
CA MET A 273 -9.23 32.73 -20.86
C MET A 273 -10.15 31.53 -20.62
N ASP A 274 -10.52 30.82 -21.69
CA ASP A 274 -11.34 29.61 -21.61
C ASP A 274 -10.61 28.52 -20.82
N ASN A 275 -9.34 28.23 -21.15
CA ASN A 275 -8.54 27.27 -20.42
C ASN A 275 -8.40 27.61 -18.93
N LYS A 276 -8.27 28.90 -18.59
CA LYS A 276 -8.21 29.35 -17.18
C LYS A 276 -9.52 29.06 -16.46
N LYS A 277 -10.65 29.41 -17.08
CA LYS A 277 -11.97 29.16 -16.52
C LYS A 277 -12.23 27.66 -16.35
N ASP A 278 -11.89 26.86 -17.37
CA ASP A 278 -12.02 25.41 -17.32
C ASP A 278 -11.17 24.80 -16.22
N LEU A 279 -9.94 25.29 -16.02
CA LEU A 279 -9.06 24.86 -14.93
C LEU A 279 -9.64 25.22 -13.56
N GLU A 280 -10.17 26.44 -13.39
CA GLU A 280 -10.81 26.89 -12.15
C GLU A 280 -12.03 26.02 -11.80
N ASP A 281 -12.88 25.74 -12.78
CA ASP A 281 -14.07 24.90 -12.59
C ASP A 281 -13.70 23.43 -12.35
N LEU A 282 -12.67 22.92 -13.03
CA LEU A 282 -12.12 21.59 -12.79
C LEU A 282 -11.63 21.44 -11.36
N ILE A 283 -10.83 22.39 -10.86
CA ILE A 283 -10.30 22.37 -9.49
C ILE A 283 -11.44 22.36 -8.46
N LYS A 284 -12.48 23.17 -8.65
CA LYS A 284 -13.67 23.16 -7.78
C LYS A 284 -14.37 21.82 -7.78
N ARG A 285 -14.58 21.21 -8.96
CA ARG A 285 -15.23 19.91 -9.09
C ARG A 285 -14.40 18.78 -8.48
N GLU A 286 -13.09 18.80 -8.63
CA GLU A 286 -12.18 17.81 -8.04
C GLU A 286 -12.17 17.84 -6.50
N LYS A 287 -12.48 18.99 -5.87
CA LYS A 287 -12.67 19.10 -4.41
C LYS A 287 -14.03 18.55 -3.93
N SER A 288 -15.02 18.46 -4.82
CA SER A 288 -16.35 17.96 -4.47
C SER A 288 -16.35 16.44 -4.40
N LEU A 289 -16.14 15.88 -3.22
CA LEU A 289 -16.09 14.44 -3.01
C LEU A 289 -17.44 13.87 -2.55
N THR A 290 -17.91 12.83 -3.22
CA THR A 290 -19.17 12.13 -2.91
C THR A 290 -18.90 10.65 -2.60
N LEU A 291 -19.49 10.17 -1.51
CA LEU A 291 -19.42 8.76 -1.12
C LEU A 291 -20.34 7.92 -2.02
N ASN A 292 -19.81 6.84 -2.61
CA ASN A 292 -20.64 5.82 -3.21
C ASN A 292 -21.06 4.78 -2.16
N THR A 293 -22.12 4.03 -2.45
CA THR A 293 -22.49 2.88 -1.63
C THR A 293 -21.34 1.86 -1.62
N PRO A 294 -20.83 1.45 -0.45
CA PRO A 294 -19.80 0.43 -0.37
C PRO A 294 -20.26 -0.89 -0.99
N THR A 295 -19.40 -1.50 -1.77
CA THR A 295 -19.67 -2.78 -2.43
C THR A 295 -19.11 -3.92 -1.58
N PHE A 296 -19.96 -4.84 -1.16
CA PHE A 296 -19.52 -6.07 -0.50
C PHE A 296 -18.75 -6.95 -1.49
N LEU A 297 -17.52 -7.33 -1.13
CA LEU A 297 -16.66 -8.16 -1.98
C LEU A 297 -16.67 -9.63 -1.56
N GLY A 298 -16.57 -9.89 -0.26
CA GLY A 298 -16.43 -11.25 0.23
C GLY A 298 -16.35 -11.35 1.74
N ILE A 299 -16.27 -12.59 2.21
CA ILE A 299 -16.33 -12.96 3.63
C ILE A 299 -15.38 -14.11 3.90
N ILE A 300 -14.76 -14.15 5.07
CA ILE A 300 -14.02 -15.32 5.54
C ILE A 300 -14.37 -15.60 7.00
N GLU A 301 -14.32 -16.87 7.37
CA GLU A 301 -14.32 -17.31 8.75
C GLU A 301 -12.87 -17.49 9.21
N VAL A 302 -12.56 -17.05 10.43
CA VAL A 302 -11.27 -17.25 11.07
C VAL A 302 -11.47 -18.02 12.35
N ILE A 303 -10.75 -19.11 12.50
CA ILE A 303 -10.77 -19.95 13.70
C ILE A 303 -9.37 -20.02 14.32
N PRO A 304 -9.26 -20.10 15.65
CA PRO A 304 -7.99 -20.37 16.29
C PRO A 304 -7.56 -21.83 16.04
N PRO A 305 -6.27 -22.17 16.11
CA PRO A 305 -5.81 -23.55 16.02
C PRO A 305 -6.24 -24.34 17.27
N ASN A 306 -6.31 -25.66 17.14
CA ASN A 306 -6.58 -26.55 18.29
C ASN A 306 -5.49 -26.45 19.37
N VAL A 307 -4.24 -26.15 18.96
CA VAL A 307 -3.10 -25.95 19.86
C VAL A 307 -2.34 -24.72 19.37
N ILE A 308 -2.19 -23.73 20.25
CA ILE A 308 -1.39 -22.53 19.98
C ILE A 308 0.04 -22.81 20.41
N GLN A 309 0.99 -22.66 19.49
CA GLN A 309 2.43 -22.73 19.80
C GLN A 309 2.84 -21.51 20.60
N ASP A 310 3.70 -21.67 21.61
CA ASP A 310 4.09 -20.57 22.50
C ASP A 310 4.80 -19.43 21.73
N GLU A 311 5.54 -19.78 20.68
CA GLU A 311 6.20 -18.83 19.79
C GLU A 311 5.22 -18.06 18.88
N MET A 312 4.01 -18.56 18.68
CA MET A 312 2.98 -17.86 17.92
C MET A 312 2.00 -17.13 18.83
N ARG A 313 1.97 -17.48 20.11
CA ARG A 313 1.09 -16.87 21.10
C ARG A 313 1.45 -15.41 21.34
N GLU A 314 0.53 -14.55 20.95
CA GLU A 314 0.57 -13.14 21.31
C GLU A 314 0.04 -12.93 22.74
N ASN A 315 0.70 -12.05 23.49
CA ASN A 315 0.38 -11.80 24.89
C ASN A 315 0.35 -10.31 25.10
N THR A 316 -0.86 -9.77 25.20
CA THR A 316 -1.12 -8.33 25.31
C THR A 316 -0.40 -7.66 26.48
N VAL A 317 -0.14 -8.39 27.58
CA VAL A 317 0.64 -7.84 28.72
C VAL A 317 2.12 -7.72 28.33
N SER A 318 2.66 -8.75 27.68
CA SER A 318 4.03 -8.79 27.19
C SER A 318 4.29 -7.74 26.10
N GLU A 319 3.37 -7.59 25.15
CA GLU A 319 3.44 -6.57 24.09
C GLU A 319 3.41 -5.15 24.65
N LYS A 320 2.50 -4.87 25.59
CA LYS A 320 2.44 -3.54 26.24
C LYS A 320 3.74 -3.22 26.98
N ALA A 321 4.31 -4.18 27.69
CA ALA A 321 5.58 -4.01 28.37
C ALA A 321 6.73 -3.76 27.36
N ALA A 322 6.81 -4.56 26.29
CA ALA A 322 7.83 -4.40 25.26
C ALA A 322 7.73 -3.06 24.51
N MET A 323 6.49 -2.60 24.26
CA MET A 323 6.22 -1.29 23.65
C MET A 323 6.73 -0.16 24.56
N ASP A 324 6.40 -0.18 25.85
CA ASP A 324 6.83 0.86 26.79
C ASP A 324 8.37 0.88 26.94
N VAL A 325 9.00 -0.29 27.02
CA VAL A 325 10.46 -0.43 27.01
C VAL A 325 11.07 0.17 25.75
N THR A 326 10.50 -0.12 24.57
CA THR A 326 10.98 0.40 23.28
C THR A 326 10.85 1.93 23.20
N MET A 327 9.69 2.47 23.58
CA MET A 327 9.44 3.92 23.58
C MET A 327 10.41 4.65 24.52
N LYS A 328 10.66 4.11 25.72
CA LYS A 328 11.62 4.67 26.68
C LYS A 328 13.05 4.60 26.18
N TYR A 329 13.45 3.47 25.58
CA TYR A 329 14.78 3.28 25.03
C TYR A 329 15.07 4.28 23.91
N GLU A 330 14.17 4.42 22.93
CA GLU A 330 14.37 5.36 21.83
C GLU A 330 14.42 6.83 22.31
N ALA A 331 13.57 7.19 23.27
CA ALA A 331 13.57 8.52 23.87
C ALA A 331 14.87 8.81 24.64
N SER A 332 15.39 7.86 25.42
CA SER A 332 16.64 8.03 26.16
C SER A 332 17.86 8.13 25.25
N HIS A 333 17.77 7.59 24.03
CA HIS A 333 18.81 7.69 22.99
C HIS A 333 18.61 8.91 22.07
N GLY A 334 17.84 9.91 22.52
CA GLY A 334 17.72 11.21 21.84
C GLY A 334 16.87 11.19 20.58
N ARG A 335 16.00 10.18 20.42
CA ARG A 335 15.06 10.05 19.31
C ARG A 335 13.63 10.40 19.78
N THR A 336 12.73 10.63 18.83
CA THR A 336 11.32 10.94 19.07
C THR A 336 10.45 9.79 18.56
N PRO A 337 10.17 8.79 19.41
CA PRO A 337 9.34 7.65 19.02
C PRO A 337 7.85 8.01 19.06
N ARG A 338 7.09 7.47 18.11
CA ARG A 338 5.62 7.55 18.03
C ARG A 338 5.07 6.14 17.79
N ASP A 339 4.11 5.75 18.62
CA ASP A 339 3.31 4.55 18.43
C ASP A 339 2.41 4.74 17.18
N VAL A 340 2.56 3.82 16.24
CA VAL A 340 1.76 3.72 15.01
C VAL A 340 1.12 2.35 14.84
N SER A 341 1.18 1.48 15.85
CA SER A 341 0.62 0.11 15.82
C SER A 341 -0.87 0.08 15.43
N LYS A 342 -1.61 1.14 15.79
CA LYS A 342 -3.04 1.32 15.48
C LYS A 342 -3.31 2.05 14.16
N ILE A 343 -2.28 2.53 13.46
CA ILE A 343 -2.41 3.18 12.16
C ILE A 343 -2.53 2.11 11.08
N ILE A 344 -3.29 2.39 10.04
CA ILE A 344 -3.53 1.47 8.91
C ILE A 344 -2.32 1.47 7.96
N GLY A 345 -1.78 0.29 7.63
CA GLY A 345 -0.72 0.09 6.63
C GLY A 345 0.77 0.25 7.03
N PRO A 346 1.18 0.49 8.30
CA PRO A 346 2.58 0.75 8.62
C PRO A 346 3.43 -0.51 8.52
N GLY A 347 2.96 -1.69 8.94
CA GLY A 347 3.78 -2.92 8.94
C GLY A 347 4.98 -2.86 9.90
N TYR A 348 4.88 -1.99 10.91
CA TYR A 348 5.77 -1.81 12.05
C TYR A 348 4.98 -1.08 13.15
N ASP A 349 5.43 -1.16 14.39
CA ASP A 349 4.72 -0.62 15.55
C ASP A 349 5.11 0.81 15.92
N VAL A 350 6.39 1.17 15.77
CA VAL A 350 6.92 2.47 16.21
C VAL A 350 7.68 3.16 15.08
N LYS A 351 7.36 4.45 14.87
CA LYS A 351 8.15 5.35 14.02
C LYS A 351 8.99 6.27 14.90
N SER A 352 10.31 6.22 14.79
CA SER A 352 11.23 6.97 15.65
C SER A 352 12.21 7.81 14.84
N ILE A 353 12.22 9.12 15.07
CA ILE A 353 13.01 10.08 14.29
C ILE A 353 14.09 10.72 15.18
N ASP A 354 15.33 10.79 14.71
CA ASP A 354 16.40 11.51 15.41
C ASP A 354 16.46 13.01 15.04
N LYS A 355 17.42 13.72 15.65
CA LYS A 355 17.64 15.15 15.43
C LYS A 355 18.04 15.50 14.00
N ASP A 356 18.67 14.56 13.29
CA ASP A 356 19.11 14.74 11.90
C ASP A 356 18.00 14.39 10.89
N GLY A 357 16.87 13.87 11.38
CA GLY A 357 15.71 13.49 10.58
C GLY A 357 15.83 12.12 9.91
N ASN A 358 16.70 11.23 10.41
CA ASN A 358 16.70 9.82 10.02
C ASN A 358 15.59 9.09 10.76
N THR A 359 14.89 8.19 10.08
CA THR A 359 13.75 7.47 10.62
C THR A 359 14.11 6.01 10.87
N ARG A 360 13.74 5.49 12.04
CA ARG A 360 13.67 4.06 12.34
C ARG A 360 12.21 3.62 12.30
N TYR A 361 11.96 2.55 11.58
CA TYR A 361 10.69 1.83 11.55
C TYR A 361 10.86 0.56 12.36
N ILE A 362 10.23 0.50 13.53
CA ILE A 362 10.54 -0.50 14.55
C ILE A 362 9.34 -1.42 14.74
N GLU A 363 9.58 -2.71 14.55
CA GLU A 363 8.70 -3.81 14.94
C GLU A 363 9.06 -4.29 16.34
N VAL A 364 8.08 -4.42 17.23
CA VAL A 364 8.31 -4.72 18.65
C VAL A 364 7.75 -6.09 19.01
N LYS A 365 8.62 -7.01 19.45
CA LYS A 365 8.21 -8.34 19.91
C LYS A 365 8.56 -8.55 21.38
N GLY A 366 7.55 -8.84 22.20
CA GLY A 366 7.71 -9.07 23.64
C GLY A 366 7.54 -10.54 24.04
N ARG A 367 8.38 -11.06 24.94
CA ARG A 367 8.21 -12.38 25.55
C ARG A 367 8.25 -12.35 27.08
N VAL A 368 7.38 -13.14 27.69
CA VAL A 368 7.33 -13.37 29.15
C VAL A 368 8.64 -13.98 29.68
N GLY A 369 9.32 -14.78 28.88
CA GLY A 369 10.65 -15.33 29.15
C GLY A 369 11.61 -15.08 27.99
N VAL A 370 12.67 -15.88 27.91
CA VAL A 370 13.59 -15.91 26.77
C VAL A 370 13.07 -16.93 25.75
N GLY A 371 12.98 -16.54 24.48
CA GLY A 371 12.48 -17.44 23.44
C GLY A 371 12.48 -16.83 22.04
N ALA A 372 12.12 -17.66 21.06
CA ALA A 372 11.98 -17.25 19.67
C ALA A 372 10.84 -16.25 19.48
N VAL A 373 10.89 -15.48 18.39
CA VAL A 373 9.80 -14.55 18.01
C VAL A 373 9.32 -14.86 16.60
N ALA A 374 8.03 -14.66 16.35
CA ALA A 374 7.42 -14.82 15.05
C ALA A 374 7.17 -13.45 14.42
N LEU A 375 7.63 -13.26 13.19
CA LEU A 375 7.27 -12.10 12.36
C LEU A 375 6.19 -12.50 11.36
N SER A 376 5.14 -11.68 11.28
CA SER A 376 4.07 -11.85 10.30
C SER A 376 4.63 -11.71 8.87
N LYS A 377 3.88 -12.15 7.84
CA LYS A 377 4.37 -12.01 6.46
C LYS A 377 4.46 -10.55 6.07
N ASN A 378 3.50 -9.75 6.54
CA ASN A 378 3.46 -8.33 6.28
C ASN A 378 4.65 -7.60 6.92
N GLU A 379 4.99 -7.91 8.17
CA GLU A 379 6.18 -7.37 8.86
C GLU A 379 7.47 -7.72 8.11
N TRP A 380 7.65 -8.98 7.74
CA TRP A 380 8.86 -9.42 7.04
C TRP A 380 9.01 -8.76 5.66
N PHE A 381 7.92 -8.65 4.92
CA PHE A 381 7.91 -7.97 3.64
C PHE A 381 8.18 -6.47 3.77
N LYS A 382 7.66 -5.83 4.83
CA LYS A 382 7.97 -4.44 5.12
C LYS A 382 9.43 -4.25 5.53
N ALA A 383 10.00 -5.20 6.28
CA ALA A 383 11.41 -5.22 6.60
C ALA A 383 12.31 -5.27 5.36
N LYS A 384 11.97 -6.13 4.38
CA LYS A 384 12.68 -6.17 3.08
C LYS A 384 12.60 -4.85 2.31
N GLN A 385 11.42 -4.23 2.31
CA GLN A 385 11.18 -2.98 1.59
C GLN A 385 11.93 -1.80 2.21
N LEU A 386 11.97 -1.71 3.54
CA LEU A 386 12.56 -0.61 4.27
C LEU A 386 14.07 -0.82 4.53
N GLY A 387 14.54 -2.06 4.55
CA GLY A 387 15.96 -2.40 4.60
C GLY A 387 16.62 -1.86 5.86
N ASP A 388 17.66 -1.03 5.69
CA ASP A 388 18.46 -0.47 6.78
C ASP A 388 17.68 0.49 7.70
N ASP A 389 16.51 0.98 7.27
CA ASP A 389 15.65 1.82 8.10
C ASP A 389 14.67 0.99 8.96
N TYR A 390 14.59 -0.33 8.75
CA TYR A 390 13.73 -1.22 9.52
C TYR A 390 14.50 -1.92 10.64
N TYR A 391 13.87 -2.00 11.81
CA TYR A 391 14.45 -2.58 13.01
C TYR A 391 13.48 -3.54 13.67
N LEU A 392 14.01 -4.65 14.18
CA LEU A 392 13.30 -5.55 15.09
C LEU A 392 13.82 -5.33 16.50
N TYR A 393 12.93 -4.96 17.42
CA TYR A 393 13.23 -4.83 18.85
C TYR A 393 12.58 -6.00 19.58
N VAL A 394 13.40 -6.84 20.22
CA VAL A 394 12.93 -7.98 21.01
C VAL A 394 13.15 -7.71 22.49
N VAL A 395 12.08 -7.78 23.29
CA VAL A 395 12.15 -7.61 24.73
C VAL A 395 11.78 -8.93 25.40
N TRP A 396 12.76 -9.57 26.04
CA TRP A 396 12.56 -10.78 26.84
C TRP A 396 12.28 -10.48 28.31
N ASN A 397 11.73 -11.46 29.02
CA ASN A 397 11.43 -11.39 30.45
C ASN A 397 10.45 -10.26 30.83
N THR A 398 9.47 -9.98 29.97
CA THR A 398 8.51 -8.88 30.15
C THR A 398 7.65 -8.99 31.42
N LYS A 399 7.55 -10.17 32.04
CA LYS A 399 6.90 -10.37 33.34
C LYS A 399 7.57 -9.63 34.50
N ASP A 400 8.87 -9.34 34.37
CA ASP A 400 9.67 -8.69 35.39
C ASP A 400 9.61 -7.14 35.27
N TYR A 401 8.86 -6.65 34.27
CA TYR A 401 8.59 -5.24 34.03
C TYR A 401 7.33 -4.78 34.81
N PRO A 402 7.33 -3.59 35.46
CA PRO A 402 8.36 -2.55 35.48
C PRO A 402 9.37 -2.67 36.65
N GLN A 403 9.39 -3.77 37.40
CA GLN A 403 10.24 -3.93 38.58
C GLN A 403 11.73 -3.99 38.22
N THR A 404 12.04 -4.50 37.03
CA THR A 404 13.39 -4.58 36.46
C THR A 404 13.48 -3.70 35.23
N GLU A 405 14.60 -2.97 35.10
CA GLU A 405 14.90 -2.24 33.88
C GLU A 405 15.28 -3.24 32.79
N LEU A 406 14.48 -3.28 31.72
CA LEU A 406 14.71 -4.13 30.56
C LEU A 406 15.26 -3.28 29.41
N THR A 407 16.12 -3.87 28.59
CA THR A 407 16.67 -3.26 27.38
C THR A 407 16.27 -4.10 26.17
N PRO A 408 15.81 -3.50 25.06
CA PRO A 408 15.50 -4.26 23.86
C PRO A 408 16.77 -4.82 23.21
N LEU A 409 16.67 -6.03 22.68
CA LEU A 409 17.64 -6.61 21.74
C LEU A 409 17.32 -6.05 20.35
N ILE A 410 18.27 -5.33 19.77
CA ILE A 410 18.03 -4.52 18.55
C ILE A 410 18.70 -5.16 17.36
N ILE A 411 17.92 -5.40 16.30
CA ILE A 411 18.41 -5.98 15.05
C ILE A 411 18.01 -5.03 13.91
N GLN A 412 18.99 -4.35 13.33
CA GLN A 412 18.79 -3.54 12.12
C GLN A 412 18.68 -4.44 10.89
N ASN A 413 17.83 -4.08 9.93
CA ASN A 413 17.62 -4.81 8.67
C ASN A 413 17.49 -6.33 8.89
N PRO A 414 16.47 -6.77 9.65
CA PRO A 414 16.29 -8.19 9.97
C PRO A 414 16.17 -9.06 8.71
N SER A 415 15.67 -8.50 7.60
CA SER A 415 15.54 -9.22 6.33
C SER A 415 16.86 -9.67 5.69
N THR A 416 17.96 -9.00 6.03
CA THR A 416 19.32 -9.33 5.55
C THR A 416 20.15 -10.01 6.63
N ASN A 417 19.89 -9.69 7.90
CA ASN A 417 20.71 -10.14 9.03
C ASN A 417 20.17 -11.39 9.73
N LEU A 418 18.92 -11.80 9.45
CA LEU A 418 18.29 -13.00 10.00
C LEU A 418 17.97 -14.02 8.89
N ASN A 419 17.97 -15.29 9.25
CA ASN A 419 17.58 -16.42 8.41
C ASN A 419 16.41 -17.20 9.01
N PRO A 420 15.24 -16.54 9.20
CA PRO A 420 14.11 -17.19 9.83
C PRO A 420 13.57 -18.35 9.00
N LYS A 421 13.03 -19.34 9.69
CA LYS A 421 12.31 -20.43 9.04
C LYS A 421 10.89 -19.95 8.75
N LEU A 422 10.53 -19.90 7.46
CA LEU A 422 9.15 -19.63 7.05
C LEU A 422 8.30 -20.88 7.24
N ASN A 423 7.31 -20.79 8.12
CA ASN A 423 6.18 -21.70 8.16
C ASN A 423 4.90 -20.92 7.78
N ILE A 424 4.05 -20.59 8.77
CA ILE A 424 2.99 -19.60 8.60
C ILE A 424 3.56 -18.18 8.75
N HIS A 425 4.36 -17.99 9.80
CA HIS A 425 5.16 -16.80 10.11
C HIS A 425 6.66 -17.09 9.93
N TYR A 426 7.47 -16.02 9.92
CA TYR A 426 8.92 -16.11 9.94
C TYR A 426 9.41 -16.25 11.38
N LEU A 427 9.81 -17.46 11.76
CA LEU A 427 10.30 -17.75 13.11
C LEU A 427 11.79 -17.42 13.23
N VAL A 428 12.13 -16.52 14.15
CA VAL A 428 13.51 -16.13 14.48
C VAL A 428 13.91 -16.81 15.79
N ASP A 429 14.93 -17.66 15.74
CA ASP A 429 15.39 -18.45 16.88
C ASP A 429 16.07 -17.56 17.96
N ALA A 430 15.90 -17.91 19.23
CA ALA A 430 16.44 -17.11 20.34
C ALA A 430 17.97 -16.96 20.28
N SER A 431 18.70 -17.99 19.84
CA SER A 431 20.16 -17.92 19.68
C SER A 431 20.56 -16.91 18.60
N GLU A 432 19.80 -16.85 17.50
CA GLU A 432 20.04 -15.90 16.41
C GLU A 432 19.75 -14.46 16.86
N ILE A 433 18.65 -14.23 17.58
CA ILE A 433 18.33 -12.92 18.17
C ILE A 433 19.48 -12.44 19.07
N LYS A 434 20.02 -13.33 19.90
CA LYS A 434 21.11 -13.00 20.81
C LYS A 434 22.44 -12.74 20.08
N GLU A 435 22.72 -13.47 19.01
CA GLU A 435 23.95 -13.31 18.22
C GLU A 435 23.91 -12.02 17.36
N LYS A 436 22.76 -11.70 16.78
CA LYS A 436 22.60 -10.61 15.81
C LYS A 436 22.13 -9.29 16.40
N SER A 437 21.81 -9.26 17.70
CA SER A 437 21.51 -8.00 18.37
C SER A 437 22.77 -7.24 18.74
N ASP A 438 22.70 -5.91 18.68
CA ASP A 438 23.80 -5.03 19.13
C ASP A 438 24.07 -5.29 20.62
N GLY A 439 25.13 -6.06 20.88
CA GLY A 439 25.45 -6.67 22.19
C GLY A 439 26.34 -7.93 22.12
N GLY A 440 26.58 -8.45 20.91
CA GLY A 440 27.56 -9.52 20.63
C GLY A 440 28.87 -9.03 20.02
N SER A 441 29.56 -8.08 20.66
CA SER A 441 30.99 -7.78 20.44
C SER A 441 31.61 -7.22 21.70
#